data_AF-A0A7C0XFS1-F1
#
_entry.id   AF-A0A7C0XFS1-F1
#
_cell.length_a   1.000
_cell.length_b   1.000
_cell.length_c   1.000
_cell.angle_alpha   90.00
_cell.angle_beta   90.00
_cell.angle_gamma   90.00
#
_symmetry.space_group_name_H-M   'P 1'
#
loop_
_entity.id
_entity.type
_entity.pdbx_description
1 polymer ?
#
loop_
_entity_poly.entity_id
_entity_poly.type
_entity_poly.pdbx_seq_one_letter_code
_entity_poly.pdbx_strand_id
1 'polypeptide(L)'
;MKRLRRRKNATKEVVSQMEKRVEEDISADEKVVGYLPTGCTVLNLALSDRVDGGFGMGKIANVIGDSSSGKSILALSVFAECAHNEAFSDYRLIYDEPEQACEFDIERLFGVKTKERIEPPAVDDEGLPLCSETVQDFHANIHKALDDGRPFVY
;
A
#
# COMPACT_ATOMS: atom_id res chain seq x y z
N MET A 1 42.51 13.82 -29.94
CA MET A 1 41.65 14.91 -29.41
C MET A 1 40.13 14.73 -29.63
N LYS A 2 39.63 14.27 -30.80
CA LYS A 2 38.17 14.11 -31.08
C LYS A 2 37.42 13.15 -30.13
N ARG A 3 38.04 12.04 -29.69
CA ARG A 3 37.41 11.02 -28.81
C ARG A 3 37.09 11.53 -27.39
N LEU A 4 37.98 12.34 -26.79
CA LEU A 4 37.77 12.94 -25.46
C LEU A 4 36.62 13.97 -25.44
N ARG A 5 36.47 14.73 -26.52
CA ARG A 5 35.42 15.75 -26.65
C ARG A 5 34.02 15.11 -26.81
N ARG A 6 33.93 14.00 -27.54
CA ARG A 6 32.69 13.21 -27.72
C ARG A 6 32.20 12.57 -26.41
N ARG A 7 33.13 12.08 -25.58
CA ARG A 7 32.83 11.50 -24.26
C ARG A 7 32.34 12.55 -23.25
N LYS A 8 32.95 13.74 -23.22
CA LYS A 8 32.49 14.86 -22.36
C LYS A 8 31.08 15.35 -22.72
N ASN A 9 30.73 15.34 -24.02
CA ASN A 9 29.39 15.76 -24.45
C ASN A 9 28.33 14.72 -24.09
N ALA A 10 28.60 13.44 -24.30
CA ALA A 10 27.69 12.36 -23.92
C ALA A 10 27.44 12.32 -22.39
N THR A 11 28.47 12.54 -21.58
CA THR A 11 28.28 12.60 -20.11
C THR A 11 27.43 13.79 -19.68
N LYS A 12 27.60 14.96 -20.31
CA LYS A 12 26.76 16.14 -20.00
C LYS A 12 25.30 15.93 -20.38
N GLU A 13 25.06 15.24 -21.48
CA GLU A 13 23.72 14.95 -21.99
C GLU A 13 22.98 13.93 -21.10
N VAL A 14 23.70 12.93 -20.59
CA VAL A 14 23.16 12.00 -19.58
C VAL A 14 22.85 12.73 -18.28
N VAL A 15 23.76 13.60 -17.80
CA VAL A 15 23.53 14.38 -16.57
C VAL A 15 22.31 15.29 -16.72
N SER A 16 22.14 16.00 -17.83
CA SER A 16 20.96 16.88 -17.98
C SER A 16 19.65 16.11 -18.14
N GLN A 17 19.69 14.89 -18.69
CA GLN A 17 18.53 13.99 -18.71
C GLN A 17 18.18 13.48 -17.31
N MET A 18 19.19 13.20 -16.48
CA MET A 18 18.98 12.82 -15.08
C MET A 18 18.44 13.99 -14.26
N GLU A 19 18.99 15.19 -14.42
CA GLU A 19 18.51 16.41 -13.74
C GLU A 19 17.05 16.72 -14.10
N LYS A 20 16.68 16.61 -15.39
CA LYS A 20 15.28 16.78 -15.80
C LYS A 20 14.34 15.74 -15.21
N ARG A 21 14.73 14.46 -15.16
CA ARG A 21 13.93 13.40 -14.54
C ARG A 21 13.75 13.64 -13.05
N VAL A 22 14.81 14.07 -12.37
CA VAL A 22 14.76 14.41 -10.94
C VAL A 22 13.85 15.63 -10.70
N GLU A 23 13.91 16.66 -11.55
CA GLU A 23 12.98 17.80 -11.46
C GLU A 23 11.52 17.39 -11.74
N GLU A 24 11.28 16.51 -12.72
CA GLU A 24 9.95 15.97 -12.99
C GLU A 24 9.43 15.14 -11.80
N ASP A 25 10.25 14.25 -11.22
CA ASP A 25 9.92 13.43 -10.05
C ASP A 25 9.68 14.28 -8.78
N ILE A 26 10.46 15.35 -8.57
CA ILE A 26 10.28 16.29 -7.45
C ILE A 26 9.06 17.18 -7.65
N SER A 27 8.74 17.57 -8.89
CA SER A 27 7.54 18.35 -9.19
C SER A 27 6.24 17.54 -9.11
N ALA A 28 6.36 16.21 -9.19
CA ALA A 28 5.31 15.24 -8.92
C ALA A 28 5.17 14.92 -7.42
N ASP A 29 5.46 15.90 -6.55
CA ASP A 29 5.01 15.89 -5.15
C ASP A 29 3.48 16.04 -5.16
N GLU A 30 2.81 14.99 -5.63
CA GLU A 30 1.37 14.87 -5.62
C GLU A 30 0.91 15.09 -4.19
N LYS A 31 0.16 16.16 -3.97
CA LYS A 31 -0.46 16.44 -2.68
C LYS A 31 -1.10 15.17 -2.17
N VAL A 32 -0.62 14.71 -1.01
CA VAL A 32 -1.23 13.61 -0.27
C VAL A 32 -2.73 13.93 -0.13
N VAL A 33 -3.56 13.14 -0.80
CA VAL A 33 -5.01 13.38 -0.91
C VAL A 33 -5.69 13.22 0.46
N GLY A 34 -5.06 12.42 1.33
CA GLY A 34 -5.36 12.32 2.76
C GLY A 34 -4.55 11.20 3.39
N TYR A 35 -4.88 10.85 4.63
CA TYR A 35 -4.13 9.88 5.41
C TYR A 35 -5.00 8.74 5.91
N LEU A 36 -4.37 7.58 6.06
CA LEU A 36 -4.93 6.33 6.52
C LEU A 36 -4.39 6.03 7.92
N PRO A 37 -5.21 6.11 8.99
CA PRO A 37 -4.75 5.87 10.35
C PRO A 37 -4.20 4.44 10.55
N THR A 38 -3.23 4.30 11.45
CA THR A 38 -2.61 2.99 11.75
C THR A 38 -3.23 2.23 12.92
N GLY A 39 -4.15 2.85 13.66
CA GLY A 39 -4.64 2.36 14.96
C GLY A 39 -3.69 2.66 16.13
N CYS A 40 -2.55 3.31 15.88
CA CYS A 40 -1.60 3.75 16.91
C CYS A 40 -1.31 5.26 16.77
N THR A 41 -1.75 6.07 17.73
CA THR A 41 -1.57 7.53 17.69
C THR A 41 -0.10 7.94 17.63
N VAL A 42 0.79 7.25 18.34
CA VAL A 42 2.23 7.57 18.33
C VAL A 42 2.82 7.31 16.95
N LEU A 43 2.41 6.23 16.29
CA LEU A 43 2.85 5.92 14.94
C LEU A 43 2.27 6.91 13.92
N ASN A 44 1.00 7.30 14.07
CA ASN A 44 0.37 8.33 13.23
C ASN A 44 1.14 9.66 13.29
N LEU A 45 1.47 10.12 14.51
CA LEU A 45 2.27 11.32 14.72
C LEU A 45 3.67 11.19 14.10
N ALA A 46 4.32 10.02 14.22
CA ALA A 46 5.63 9.80 13.63
C ALA A 46 5.61 9.82 12.08
N LEU A 47 4.51 9.41 11.45
CA LEU A 47 4.38 9.33 10.00
C LEU A 47 3.90 10.63 9.35
N SER A 48 2.97 11.35 9.99
CA SER A 48 2.30 12.50 9.36
C SER A 48 2.20 13.75 10.24
N ASP A 49 2.67 13.70 11.49
CA ASP A 49 2.45 14.73 12.51
C ASP A 49 0.96 15.01 12.80
N ARG A 50 0.11 13.99 12.60
CA ARG A 50 -1.33 14.06 12.90
C ARG A 50 -1.75 12.89 13.76
N VAL A 51 -2.67 13.13 14.69
CA VAL A 51 -3.24 12.07 15.54
C VAL A 51 -4.09 11.07 14.74
N ASP A 52 -4.71 11.55 13.67
CA ASP A 52 -5.61 10.82 12.77
C ASP A 52 -4.97 10.47 11.42
N GLY A 53 -3.67 10.72 11.24
CA GLY A 53 -2.99 10.49 9.97
C GLY A 53 -1.86 9.48 10.09
N GLY A 54 -1.98 8.33 9.43
CA GLY A 54 -0.89 7.36 9.31
C GLY A 54 -0.24 7.43 7.94
N PHE A 55 -0.48 6.40 7.13
CA PHE A 55 0.05 6.31 5.78
C PHE A 55 -0.63 7.30 4.83
N GLY A 56 0.13 7.90 3.90
CA GLY A 56 -0.46 8.74 2.86
C GLY A 56 -1.26 7.91 1.85
N MET A 57 -2.48 8.33 1.52
CA MET A 57 -3.32 7.66 0.53
C MET A 57 -2.72 7.74 -0.88
N GLY A 58 -2.98 6.73 -1.71
CA GLY A 58 -2.44 6.62 -3.07
C GLY A 58 -0.95 6.28 -3.14
N LYS A 59 -0.37 5.82 -2.03
CA LYS A 59 1.04 5.41 -1.93
C LYS A 59 1.13 3.93 -1.53
N ILE A 60 2.27 3.32 -1.84
CA ILE A 60 2.63 1.99 -1.35
C ILE A 60 3.55 2.16 -0.15
N ALA A 61 3.16 1.60 1.00
CA ALA A 61 3.98 1.58 2.20
C ALA A 61 4.60 0.19 2.39
N ASN A 62 5.93 0.13 2.51
CA ASN A 62 6.64 -1.13 2.76
C ASN A 62 7.00 -1.27 4.24
N VAL A 63 6.36 -2.21 4.95
CA VAL A 63 6.59 -2.48 6.37
C VAL A 63 7.55 -3.66 6.52
N ILE A 64 8.81 -3.36 6.87
CA ILE A 64 9.88 -4.37 6.97
C ILE A 64 10.14 -4.72 8.44
N GLY A 65 10.31 -6.00 8.73
CA GLY A 65 10.75 -6.49 10.03
C GLY A 65 10.78 -8.01 10.10
N ASP A 66 11.48 -8.55 11.10
CA ASP A 66 11.61 -10.00 11.33
C ASP A 66 10.25 -10.68 11.58
N SER A 67 10.20 -12.00 11.43
CA SER A 67 9.01 -12.78 11.82
C SER A 67 8.61 -12.45 13.27
N SER A 68 7.30 -12.37 13.52
CA SER A 68 6.73 -12.02 14.83
C SER A 68 7.03 -10.60 15.33
N SER A 69 7.53 -9.68 14.49
CA SER A 69 7.69 -8.27 14.86
C SER A 69 6.38 -7.46 14.90
N GLY A 70 5.24 -8.07 14.57
CA GLY A 70 3.92 -7.43 14.62
C GLY A 70 3.42 -6.84 13.30
N LYS A 71 4.06 -7.13 12.16
CA LYS A 71 3.65 -6.64 10.82
C LYS A 71 2.19 -6.95 10.49
N SER A 72 1.77 -8.21 10.66
CA SER A 72 0.40 -8.63 10.36
C SER A 72 -0.62 -7.97 11.30
N ILE A 73 -0.26 -7.77 12.58
CA ILE A 73 -1.10 -7.03 13.52
C ILE A 73 -1.26 -5.57 13.09
N LEU A 74 -0.17 -4.92 12.64
CA LEU A 74 -0.22 -3.55 12.13
C LEU A 74 -1.11 -3.45 10.89
N ALA A 75 -1.00 -4.38 9.93
CA ALA A 75 -1.85 -4.42 8.74
C ALA A 75 -3.34 -4.61 9.11
N LEU A 76 -3.64 -5.56 10.00
CA LEU A 76 -5.01 -5.78 10.47
C LEU A 76 -5.57 -4.59 11.27
N SER A 77 -4.72 -3.89 12.02
CA SER A 77 -5.11 -2.66 12.74
C SER A 77 -5.46 -1.54 11.77
N VAL A 78 -4.69 -1.40 10.69
CA VAL A 78 -5.00 -0.49 9.58
C VAL A 78 -6.33 -0.84 8.93
N PHE A 79 -6.58 -2.11 8.62
CA PHE A 79 -7.88 -2.53 8.09
C PHE A 79 -9.02 -2.24 9.06
N ALA A 80 -8.80 -2.43 10.36
CA ALA A 80 -9.80 -2.11 11.38
C ALA A 80 -10.17 -0.62 11.37
N GLU A 81 -9.17 0.27 11.34
CA GLU A 81 -9.40 1.71 11.23
C GLU A 81 -10.24 2.05 9.99
N CYS A 82 -9.95 1.44 8.84
CA CYS A 82 -10.72 1.64 7.61
C CYS A 82 -12.13 1.04 7.71
N ALA A 83 -12.28 -0.12 8.36
CA ALA A 83 -13.55 -0.80 8.51
C ALA A 83 -14.54 0.01 9.36
N HIS A 84 -14.03 0.70 10.39
CA HIS A 84 -14.83 1.45 11.36
C HIS A 84 -14.98 2.95 11.04
N ASN A 85 -14.22 3.48 10.09
CA ASN A 85 -14.27 4.88 9.69
C ASN A 85 -15.14 5.08 8.44
N GLU A 86 -16.17 5.94 8.55
CA GLU A 86 -17.13 6.23 7.47
C GLU A 86 -16.47 6.81 6.22
N ALA A 87 -15.33 7.50 6.36
CA ALA A 87 -14.56 8.04 5.23
C ALA A 87 -14.03 6.96 4.28
N PHE A 88 -13.99 5.70 4.74
CA PHE A 88 -13.55 4.55 3.95
C PHE A 88 -14.70 3.57 3.67
N SER A 89 -15.96 3.97 3.89
CA SER A 89 -17.12 3.06 3.78
C SER A 89 -17.31 2.47 2.37
N ASP A 90 -16.90 3.19 1.33
CA ASP A 90 -16.93 2.77 -0.08
C ASP A 90 -15.63 2.07 -0.54
N TYR A 91 -14.64 1.94 0.35
CA TYR A 91 -13.38 1.27 0.04
C TYR A 91 -13.50 -0.23 0.19
N ARG A 92 -12.90 -0.94 -0.77
CA ARG A 92 -12.59 -2.36 -0.62
C ARG A 92 -11.40 -2.53 0.32
N LEU A 93 -11.48 -3.50 1.22
CA LEU A 93 -10.40 -3.83 2.16
C LEU A 93 -9.84 -5.20 1.79
N ILE A 94 -8.85 -5.20 0.92
CA ILE A 94 -8.33 -6.41 0.29
C ILE A 94 -7.16 -6.93 1.14
N TYR A 95 -7.32 -8.09 1.76
CA TYR A 95 -6.25 -8.75 2.51
C TYR A 95 -5.71 -9.94 1.71
N ASP A 96 -4.61 -9.71 1.01
CA ASP A 96 -3.89 -10.71 0.24
C ASP A 96 -2.85 -11.40 1.13
N GLU A 97 -3.22 -12.55 1.69
CA GLU A 97 -2.42 -13.29 2.67
C GLU A 97 -1.90 -14.59 2.03
N PRO A 98 -0.71 -14.56 1.42
CA PRO A 98 -0.14 -15.73 0.73
C PRO A 98 0.55 -16.71 1.68
N GLU A 99 0.82 -16.32 2.93
CA GLU A 99 1.46 -17.18 3.93
C GLU A 99 0.49 -18.23 4.50
N GLN A 100 -0.81 -18.05 4.27
CA GLN A 100 -1.93 -18.75 4.91
C GLN A 100 -1.75 -18.89 6.42
N ALA A 101 -1.14 -17.88 7.06
CA ALA A 101 -0.66 -17.94 8.44
C ALA A 101 -1.51 -17.11 9.41
N CYS A 102 -2.54 -16.44 8.92
CA CYS A 102 -3.43 -15.62 9.75
C CYS A 102 -4.36 -16.49 10.62
N GLU A 103 -3.90 -16.81 11.83
CA GLU A 103 -4.68 -17.53 12.86
C GLU A 103 -5.41 -16.58 13.83
N PHE A 104 -5.39 -15.27 13.56
CA PHE A 104 -5.99 -14.27 14.43
C PHE A 104 -7.52 -14.39 14.43
N ASP A 105 -8.13 -14.32 15.62
CA ASP A 105 -9.57 -14.08 15.76
C ASP A 105 -9.86 -12.61 15.45
N ILE A 106 -10.05 -12.30 14.17
CA ILE A 106 -10.21 -10.93 13.66
C ILE A 106 -11.41 -10.25 14.31
N GLU A 107 -12.53 -10.95 14.50
CA GLU A 107 -13.73 -10.38 15.13
C GLU A 107 -13.49 -10.02 16.58
N ARG A 108 -12.84 -10.91 17.34
CA ARG A 108 -12.52 -10.64 18.75
C ARG A 108 -11.52 -9.50 18.91
N LEU A 109 -10.52 -9.42 18.04
CA LEU A 109 -9.42 -8.46 18.17
C LEU A 109 -9.76 -7.09 17.57
N PHE A 110 -10.44 -7.08 16.42
CA PHE A 110 -10.65 -5.88 15.59
C PHE A 110 -12.13 -5.56 15.34
N GLY A 111 -13.04 -6.40 15.83
CA GLY A 111 -14.49 -6.21 15.75
C GLY A 111 -15.13 -6.84 14.51
N VAL A 112 -16.45 -7.05 14.60
CA VAL A 112 -17.26 -7.71 13.56
C VAL A 112 -17.21 -6.99 12.21
N LYS A 113 -17.25 -5.65 12.21
CA LYS A 113 -17.16 -4.87 10.96
C LYS A 113 -15.86 -5.12 10.20
N THR A 114 -14.75 -5.29 10.91
CA THR A 114 -13.45 -5.59 10.28
C THR A 114 -13.48 -6.95 9.61
N LYS A 115 -13.96 -7.98 10.33
CA LYS A 115 -14.12 -9.33 9.78
C LYS A 115 -15.04 -9.37 8.56
N GLU A 116 -16.15 -8.64 8.59
CA GLU A 116 -17.14 -8.63 7.50
C GLU A 116 -16.68 -7.84 6.27
N ARG A 117 -15.80 -6.85 6.44
CA ARG A 117 -15.37 -5.95 5.36
C ARG A 117 -14.05 -6.36 4.71
N ILE A 118 -13.18 -7.07 5.41
CA ILE A 118 -11.97 -7.62 4.81
C ILE A 118 -12.37 -8.72 3.83
N GLU A 119 -11.84 -8.65 2.62
CA GLU A 119 -12.04 -9.63 1.57
C GLU A 119 -10.69 -10.07 0.98
N PRO A 120 -10.57 -11.30 0.45
CA PRO A 120 -9.39 -11.68 -0.32
C PRO A 120 -9.37 -10.96 -1.68
N PRO A 121 -8.23 -10.96 -2.40
CA PRO A 121 -8.16 -10.31 -3.71
C PRO A 121 -9.10 -10.96 -4.75
N ALA A 122 -9.37 -12.26 -4.61
CA ALA A 122 -10.35 -13.00 -5.38
C ALA A 122 -10.91 -14.19 -4.57
N VAL A 123 -12.01 -14.77 -5.06
CA VAL A 123 -12.56 -16.04 -4.56
C VAL A 123 -12.77 -17.01 -5.72
N ASP A 124 -12.72 -18.30 -5.45
CA ASP A 124 -13.07 -19.33 -6.44
C ASP A 124 -14.59 -19.58 -6.54
N ASP A 125 -14.99 -20.55 -7.37
CA ASP A 125 -16.38 -20.92 -7.57
C ASP A 125 -17.06 -21.47 -6.29
N GLU A 126 -16.27 -21.92 -5.32
CA GLU A 126 -16.72 -22.41 -4.00
C GLU A 126 -16.73 -21.30 -2.94
N GLY A 127 -16.29 -20.10 -3.30
CA GLY A 127 -16.19 -18.95 -2.40
C GLY A 127 -14.96 -18.98 -1.49
N LEU A 128 -13.98 -19.83 -1.76
CA LEU A 128 -12.73 -19.88 -1.01
C LEU A 128 -11.77 -18.77 -1.46
N PRO A 129 -10.97 -18.19 -0.55
CA PRO A 129 -9.97 -17.18 -0.88
C PRO A 129 -8.94 -17.66 -1.90
N LEU A 130 -8.72 -16.86 -2.94
CA LEU A 130 -7.62 -17.02 -3.91
C LEU A 130 -6.60 -15.89 -3.70
N CYS A 131 -5.63 -16.12 -2.82
CA CYS A 131 -4.51 -15.20 -2.57
C CYS A 131 -3.43 -15.32 -3.67
N SER A 132 -2.53 -14.33 -3.73
CA SER A 132 -1.46 -14.29 -4.72
C SER A 132 -0.34 -15.28 -4.39
N GLU A 133 -0.05 -16.24 -5.26
CA GLU A 133 1.09 -17.16 -5.08
C GLU A 133 2.38 -16.59 -5.69
N THR A 134 2.22 -15.76 -6.72
CA THR A 134 3.32 -15.14 -7.46
C THR A 134 3.17 -13.64 -7.55
N VAL A 135 4.26 -12.95 -7.90
CA VAL A 135 4.23 -11.50 -8.17
C VAL A 135 3.32 -11.17 -9.36
N GLN A 136 3.18 -12.10 -10.31
CA GLN A 136 2.27 -11.97 -11.44
C GLN A 136 0.80 -12.01 -11.00
N ASP A 137 0.47 -12.87 -10.04
CA ASP A 137 -0.87 -12.93 -9.45
C ASP A 137 -1.17 -11.63 -8.71
N PHE A 138 -0.23 -11.16 -7.87
CA PHE A 138 -0.35 -9.87 -7.19
C PHE A 138 -0.57 -8.73 -8.19
N HIS A 139 0.24 -8.65 -9.25
CA HIS A 139 0.08 -7.65 -10.30
C HIS A 139 -1.29 -7.74 -10.99
N ALA A 140 -1.75 -8.95 -11.34
CA ALA A 140 -3.06 -9.14 -11.94
C ALA A 140 -4.20 -8.75 -11.00
N ASN A 141 -4.08 -9.05 -9.71
CA ASN A 141 -5.08 -8.72 -8.69
C ASN A 141 -5.18 -7.22 -8.45
N ILE A 142 -4.04 -6.51 -8.41
CA ILE A 142 -4.02 -5.04 -8.37
C ILE A 142 -4.70 -4.44 -9.61
N HIS A 143 -4.40 -4.95 -10.80
CA HIS A 143 -5.05 -4.49 -12.03
C HIS A 143 -6.57 -4.69 -11.99
N LYS A 144 -7.04 -5.87 -11.55
CA LYS A 144 -8.47 -6.13 -11.38
C LYS A 144 -9.11 -5.18 -10.37
N ALA A 145 -8.42 -4.88 -9.26
CA ALA A 145 -8.92 -3.94 -8.25
C ALA A 145 -9.01 -2.51 -8.81
N LEU A 146 -8.07 -2.10 -9.66
CA LEU A 146 -8.13 -0.82 -10.37
C LEU A 146 -9.28 -0.79 -11.40
N ASP A 147 -9.47 -1.88 -12.16
CA ASP A 147 -10.53 -1.98 -13.18
C ASP A 147 -11.95 -2.03 -12.59
N ASP A 148 -12.11 -2.53 -11.36
CA ASP A 148 -13.38 -2.49 -10.59
C ASP A 148 -13.84 -1.05 -10.30
N GLY A 149 -12.91 -0.09 -10.25
CA GLY A 149 -13.21 1.34 -10.15
C GLY A 149 -13.61 1.84 -8.76
N ARG A 150 -13.83 0.96 -7.78
CA ARG A 150 -13.96 1.35 -6.37
C ARG A 150 -12.58 1.64 -5.77
N PRO A 151 -12.46 2.61 -4.85
CA PRO A 151 -11.22 2.79 -4.12
C PRO A 151 -10.94 1.56 -3.24
N PHE A 152 -9.67 1.30 -2.95
CA PHE A 152 -9.29 0.12 -2.16
C PHE A 152 -8.05 0.37 -1.29
N VAL A 153 -7.99 -0.37 -0.20
CA VAL A 153 -6.79 -0.60 0.60
C VAL A 153 -6.39 -2.05 0.37
N TYR A 154 -5.11 -2.28 0.07
CA TYR A 154 -4.54 -3.59 -0.27
C TYR A 154 -3.37 -3.86 0.66
#